data_AF-A0A1M6W197-F1
#
_entry.id   AF-A0A1M6W197-F1
#
_cell.length_a   1.000
_cell.length_b   1.000
_cell.length_c   1.000
_cell.angle_alpha   90.00
_cell.angle_beta   90.00
_cell.angle_gamma   90.00
#
_symmetry.space_group_name_H-M   'P 1'
#
loop_
_entity.id
_entity.type
_entity.pdbx_description
1 polymer ?
#
loop_
_entity_poly.entity_id
_entity_poly.type
_entity_poly.pdbx_seq_one_letter_code
_entity_poly.pdbx_strand_id
1 'polypeptide(L)'
;MAEEQRVYLDDIYANEQCQGSVFRAVVMMAQEARFVNKQANQGYINLTKKPTTIAMYKFKEGKLSITDKKASEQSDSEMAVAEPEMTAANAAQVSGAADDAFGA
;
A
#
# COMPACT_ATOMS: atom_id res chain seq x y z
N MET A 1 -23.54 13.52 -8.38
CA MET A 1 -22.42 13.57 -9.35
C MET A 1 -21.22 14.09 -8.60
N ALA A 2 -20.13 13.32 -8.49
CA ALA A 2 -18.93 13.79 -7.80
C ALA A 2 -18.39 14.99 -8.57
N GLU A 3 -18.40 16.16 -7.93
CA GLU A 3 -17.95 17.42 -8.52
C GLU A 3 -16.56 17.20 -9.15
N GLU A 4 -16.40 17.55 -10.43
CA GLU A 4 -15.09 17.61 -11.06
C GLU A 4 -14.31 18.76 -10.43
N GLN A 5 -13.75 18.47 -9.26
CA GLN A 5 -12.92 19.42 -8.55
C GLN A 5 -11.69 19.68 -9.41
N ARG A 6 -11.60 20.87 -9.98
CA ARG A 6 -10.38 21.30 -10.68
C ARG A 6 -9.25 21.31 -9.66
N VAL A 7 -8.20 20.57 -9.97
CA VAL A 7 -6.97 20.51 -9.17
C VAL A 7 -5.94 21.36 -9.89
N TYR A 8 -5.56 22.49 -9.29
CA TYR A 8 -4.48 23.30 -9.80
C TYR A 8 -3.16 22.77 -9.26
N LEU A 9 -2.13 22.79 -10.11
CA LEU A 9 -0.78 22.36 -9.72
C LEU A 9 -0.21 23.25 -8.61
N ASP A 10 -0.59 24.52 -8.57
CA ASP A 10 -0.14 25.46 -7.54
C ASP A 10 -0.64 25.08 -6.14
N ASP A 11 -1.87 24.59 -6.03
CA ASP A 11 -2.44 24.09 -4.75
C ASP A 11 -1.67 22.86 -4.23
N ILE A 12 -1.15 22.04 -5.15
CA ILE A 12 -0.37 20.85 -4.83
C ILE A 12 1.02 21.27 -4.31
N TYR A 13 1.61 22.32 -4.89
CA TYR A 13 2.94 22.80 -4.53
C TYR A 13 2.97 23.56 -3.20
N ALA A 14 1.85 24.17 -2.82
CA ALA A 14 1.72 24.85 -1.53
C ALA A 14 1.56 23.89 -0.33
N ASN A 15 1.40 22.58 -0.57
CA ASN A 15 1.15 21.61 0.50
C ASN A 15 2.44 21.35 1.33
N GLU A 16 2.34 21.58 2.64
CA GLU A 16 3.41 21.38 3.63
C GLU A 16 3.92 19.94 3.67
N GLN A 17 3.10 18.94 3.29
CA GLN A 17 3.48 17.53 3.20
C GLN A 17 4.65 17.28 2.22
N CYS A 18 4.88 18.19 1.27
CA CYS A 18 6.00 18.15 0.34
C CYS A 18 7.25 18.87 0.83
N GLN A 19 7.25 19.41 2.06
CA GLN A 19 8.33 20.27 2.58
C GLN A 19 8.65 21.44 1.63
N GLY A 20 7.63 21.96 0.92
CA GLY A 20 7.79 23.02 -0.09
C GLY A 20 8.51 22.60 -1.38
N SER A 21 8.81 21.30 -1.57
CA SER A 21 9.49 20.82 -2.77
C SER A 21 8.52 20.31 -3.83
N VAL A 22 8.45 21.03 -4.95
CA VAL A 22 7.71 20.64 -6.16
C VAL A 22 8.11 19.26 -6.66
N PHE A 23 9.41 18.95 -6.65
CA PHE A 23 9.92 17.65 -7.09
C PHE A 23 9.44 16.53 -6.18
N ARG A 24 9.39 16.76 -4.87
CA ARG A 24 8.87 15.79 -3.89
C ARG A 24 7.40 15.50 -4.14
N ALA A 25 6.60 16.52 -4.44
CA ALA A 25 5.18 16.38 -4.80
C ALA A 25 4.99 15.51 -6.05
N VAL A 26 5.75 15.81 -7.11
CA VAL A 26 5.68 15.07 -8.38
C VAL A 26 6.08 13.61 -8.20
N VAL A 27 7.14 13.35 -7.43
CA VAL A 27 7.59 11.98 -7.14
C VAL A 27 6.53 11.20 -6.37
N MET A 28 5.91 11.79 -5.33
CA MET A 28 4.81 11.15 -4.60
C MET A 28 3.65 10.77 -5.52
N MET A 29 3.17 11.73 -6.30
CA MET A 29 2.04 11.50 -7.20
C MET A 29 2.37 10.45 -8.27
N ALA A 30 3.60 10.44 -8.79
CA ALA A 30 4.04 9.47 -9.77
C ALA A 30 4.14 8.06 -9.18
N GLN A 31 4.64 7.92 -7.94
CA GLN A 31 4.71 6.63 -7.24
C GLN A 31 3.31 6.08 -6.97
N GLU A 32 2.41 6.92 -6.47
CA GLU A 32 1.02 6.51 -6.23
C GLU A 32 0.31 6.11 -7.53
N ALA A 33 0.49 6.89 -8.61
CA ALA A 33 -0.08 6.55 -9.90
C ALA A 33 0.42 5.19 -10.43
N ARG A 34 1.70 4.86 -10.21
CA ARG A 34 2.26 3.55 -10.56
C ARG A 34 1.64 2.44 -9.72
N PHE A 35 1.47 2.66 -8.42
CA PHE A 35 0.82 1.71 -7.52
C PHE A 35 -0.62 1.42 -7.96
N VAL A 36 -1.43 2.46 -8.17
CA VAL A 36 -2.81 2.36 -8.66
C VAL A 36 -2.88 1.61 -9.99
N ASN A 37 -1.99 1.93 -10.94
CA ASN A 37 -1.96 1.25 -12.22
C ASN A 37 -1.61 -0.24 -12.09
N LYS A 38 -0.68 -0.59 -11.19
CA LYS A 38 -0.33 -1.99 -10.92
C LYS A 38 -1.50 -2.76 -10.32
N GLN A 39 -2.21 -2.19 -9.35
CA GLN A 39 -3.39 -2.79 -8.73
C GLN A 39 -4.51 -3.03 -9.76
N ALA A 40 -4.69 -2.09 -10.69
CA ALA A 40 -5.66 -2.24 -11.76
C ALA A 40 -5.30 -3.35 -12.75
N ASN A 41 -4.03 -3.43 -13.16
CA ASN A 41 -3.54 -4.48 -14.04
C ASN A 41 -3.63 -5.88 -13.40
N GLN A 42 -3.56 -5.96 -12.07
CA GLN A 42 -3.75 -7.20 -11.32
C GLN A 42 -5.23 -7.55 -11.10
N GLY A 43 -6.17 -6.69 -11.51
CA GLY A 43 -7.60 -6.91 -11.36
C GLY A 43 -8.17 -6.62 -9.97
N TYR A 44 -7.37 -6.04 -9.06
CA TYR A 44 -7.84 -5.70 -7.70
C TYR A 44 -8.77 -4.48 -7.68
N ILE A 45 -8.58 -3.54 -8.61
CA ILE A 45 -9.38 -2.33 -8.71
C ILE A 45 -9.78 -2.04 -10.16
N ASN A 46 -10.99 -1.50 -10.35
CA ASN A 46 -11.43 -0.97 -11.63
C ASN A 46 -11.21 0.55 -11.67
N LEU A 47 -10.46 1.02 -12.67
CA LEU A 47 -10.15 2.45 -12.82
C LEU A 47 -11.29 3.17 -13.55
N THR A 48 -11.86 4.18 -12.90
CA THR A 48 -12.84 5.09 -13.53
C THR A 48 -12.18 6.34 -14.11
N LYS A 49 -10.95 6.65 -13.68
CA LYS A 49 -10.15 7.82 -14.10
C LYS A 49 -8.70 7.41 -14.34
N LYS A 50 -7.93 8.27 -15.00
CA LYS A 50 -6.49 8.05 -15.21
C LYS A 50 -5.76 7.92 -13.86
N PRO A 51 -4.78 7.01 -13.70
CA PRO A 51 -4.08 6.80 -12.43
C PRO A 51 -3.45 8.06 -11.84
N THR A 52 -2.89 8.92 -12.68
CA THR A 52 -2.31 10.21 -12.27
C THR A 52 -3.37 11.17 -11.72
N THR A 53 -4.57 11.19 -12.31
CA THR A 53 -5.69 12.00 -11.81
C THR A 53 -6.14 11.50 -10.43
N ILE A 54 -6.20 10.18 -10.23
CA ILE A 54 -6.51 9.58 -8.92
C ILE A 54 -5.45 9.96 -7.89
N ALA A 55 -4.18 9.89 -8.25
CA ALA A 55 -3.07 10.29 -7.37
C ALA A 55 -3.14 11.78 -7.00
N MET A 56 -3.47 12.68 -7.94
CA MET A 56 -3.67 14.10 -7.66
C MET A 56 -4.81 14.35 -6.67
N TYR A 57 -5.92 13.63 -6.78
CA TYR A 57 -7.01 13.75 -5.80
C TYR A 57 -6.60 13.26 -4.42
N LYS A 58 -5.95 12.09 -4.34
CA LYS A 58 -5.43 11.57 -3.06
C LYS A 58 -4.42 12.53 -2.43
N PHE A 59 -3.60 13.17 -3.24
CA PHE A 59 -2.66 14.20 -2.80
C PHE A 59 -3.39 15.42 -2.21
N LYS A 60 -4.39 15.96 -2.92
CA LYS A 60 -5.18 17.11 -2.47
C LYS A 60 -5.99 16.82 -1.20
N GLU A 61 -6.46 15.59 -1.03
CA GLU A 61 -7.19 15.13 0.15
C GLU A 61 -6.25 14.83 1.34
N GLY A 62 -4.93 15.02 1.21
CA GLY A 62 -3.96 14.77 2.27
C GLY A 62 -3.75 13.29 2.60
N LYS A 63 -4.17 12.38 1.70
CA LYS A 63 -4.09 10.91 1.87
C LYS A 63 -2.74 10.33 1.44
N LEU A 64 -1.81 11.16 1.00
CA LEU A 64 -0.45 10.76 0.62
C LEU A 64 0.55 11.39 1.57
N SER A 65 1.42 10.57 2.14
CA SER A 65 2.53 10.99 2.99
C SER A 65 3.81 10.28 2.56
N ILE A 66 4.95 10.97 2.61
CA ILE A 66 6.25 10.30 2.52
C ILE A 66 6.73 9.98 3.92
N THR A 67 7.02 8.71 4.14
CA THR A 67 7.84 8.26 5.25
C THR A 67 9.28 8.15 4.75
N ASP A 68 10.23 8.80 5.42
CA ASP A 68 11.64 8.62 5.08
C ASP A 68 12.06 7.18 5.37
N LYS A 69 12.86 6.57 4.48
CA LYS A 69 13.25 5.14 4.54
C LYS A 69 13.76 4.68 5.91
N LYS A 70 14.37 5.57 6.71
CA LYS A 70 14.84 5.26 8.07
C LYS A 70 13.72 4.85 9.04
N ALA A 71 12.47 5.25 8.81
CA ALA A 71 11.34 4.91 9.65
C ALA A 71 10.48 3.75 9.09
N SER A 72 10.65 3.39 7.81
CA SER A 72 9.87 2.31 7.16
C SER A 72 10.31 0.91 7.56
N GLU A 73 11.58 0.72 7.95
CA GLU A 73 12.11 -0.59 8.36
C GLU A 73 11.47 -1.10 9.66
N GLN A 74 10.87 -0.22 10.48
CA GLN A 74 10.14 -0.61 11.69
C GLN A 74 8.69 -1.04 11.43
N SER A 75 8.02 -0.50 10.41
CA SER A 75 6.61 -0.82 10.12
C SER A 75 6.42 -2.07 9.26
N ASP A 76 7.42 -2.45 8.45
CA ASP A 76 7.36 -3.69 7.65
C ASP A 76 7.64 -4.96 8.48
N SER A 77 8.15 -4.82 9.71
CA SER A 77 8.43 -5.95 10.60
C SER A 77 7.20 -6.53 11.29
N GLU A 78 6.04 -5.85 11.28
CA GLU A 78 4.81 -6.34 11.93
C GLU A 78 3.89 -7.15 10.99
N MET A 79 4.22 -7.27 9.70
CA MET A 79 3.48 -8.09 8.73
C MET A 79 4.30 -9.24 8.13
N ALA A 80 5.44 -9.58 8.74
CA ALA A 80 6.03 -10.89 8.52
C ALA A 80 5.10 -11.95 9.12
N VAL A 81 4.23 -12.51 8.28
CA VAL A 81 3.54 -13.76 8.55
C VAL A 81 4.64 -14.75 8.92
N ALA A 82 4.76 -15.06 10.20
CA ALA A 82 5.63 -16.11 10.67
C ALA A 82 5.12 -17.39 10.01
N GLU A 83 5.81 -17.86 8.97
CA GLU A 83 5.72 -19.26 8.59
C GLU A 83 6.11 -20.04 9.85
N PRO A 84 5.20 -20.84 10.44
CA PRO A 84 5.57 -21.61 11.60
C PRO A 84 6.63 -22.61 11.14
N GLU A 85 7.88 -22.39 11.53
CA GLU A 85 8.93 -23.38 11.37
C GLU A 85 8.48 -24.67 12.07
N MET A 86 8.40 -25.74 11.28
CA MET A 86 8.10 -27.08 11.75
C MET A 86 9.26 -27.58 12.61
N THR A 87 9.27 -27.19 13.88
CA THR A 87 10.17 -27.76 14.88
C THR A 87 9.75 -29.19 15.20
N ALA A 88 10.71 -30.05 15.55
CA ALA A 88 10.47 -31.47 15.83
C ALA A 88 9.43 -31.73 16.94
N ALA A 89 9.18 -30.74 17.81
CA ALA A 89 8.14 -30.80 18.84
C ALA A 89 6.72 -30.69 18.25
N ASN A 90 6.52 -29.91 17.18
CA ASN A 90 5.21 -29.74 16.53
C ASN A 90 4.88 -30.88 15.56
N ALA A 91 5.90 -31.55 14.98
CA ALA A 91 5.69 -32.68 14.08
C ALA A 91 4.93 -33.84 14.75
N ALA A 92 5.22 -34.13 16.03
CA ALA A 92 4.56 -35.19 16.79
C ALA A 92 3.09 -34.87 17.13
N GLN A 93 2.73 -33.59 17.28
CA GLN A 93 1.36 -33.16 17.53
C GLN A 93 0.51 -33.21 16.26
N VAL A 94 1.10 -32.90 15.10
CA VAL A 94 0.42 -32.97 13.80
C VAL A 94 0.19 -34.42 13.36
N SER A 95 1.13 -35.34 13.63
CA SER A 95 0.94 -36.76 13.28
C SER A 95 -0.17 -37.42 14.10
N GLY A 96 -0.29 -37.13 15.40
CA GLY A 96 -1.39 -37.66 16.22
C GLY A 96 -2.76 -37.10 15.82
N ALA A 97 -2.83 -35.82 15.47
CA ALA A 97 -4.08 -35.19 15.04
C ALA A 97 -4.56 -35.66 13.65
N ALA A 98 -3.66 -36.11 12.78
CA ALA A 98 -4.01 -36.66 11.47
C ALA A 98 -4.65 -38.06 11.59
N ASP A 99 -4.17 -38.90 12.51
CA ASP A 99 -4.73 -40.22 12.81
C ASP A 99 -6.14 -40.12 13.42
N ASP A 100 -6.36 -39.17 14.34
CA ASP A 100 -7.68 -38.94 14.95
C ASP A 100 -8.73 -38.39 13.96
N ALA A 101 -8.30 -37.70 12.89
CA ALA A 101 -9.20 -37.13 11.89
C ALA A 101 -9.67 -38.14 10.82
N PHE A 102 -8.91 -39.22 10.59
CA PHE A 102 -9.23 -40.23 9.57
C PHE A 102 -9.62 -41.61 10.12
N GLY A 103 -9.44 -41.86 11.42
CA GLY A 103 -10.04 -43.01 12.11
C GLY A 103 -9.56 -44.37 11.61
N ALA A 104 -8.54 -44.89 12.30
CA ALA A 104 -8.01 -46.27 12.31
C ALA A 104 -7.09 -46.71 11.16
#